data_AF-K6WS11-F1
#
_entry.id   AF-K6WS11-F1
#
_cell.length_a   1.000
_cell.length_b   1.000
_cell.length_c   1.000
_cell.angle_alpha   90.00
_cell.angle_beta   90.00
_cell.angle_gamma   90.00
#
_symmetry.space_group_name_H-M   'P 1'
#
loop_
_entity.id
_entity.type
_entity.pdbx_description
1 polymer ?
#
loop_
_entity_poly.entity_id
_entity_poly.type
_entity_poly.pdbx_seq_one_letter_code
_entity_poly.pdbx_strand_id
1 'polypeptide(L)'
;MAVHRWLSLGMSVFLVAHIVTAIADGYVDIGWLATVVPFTSGYETLWVGLGTIAVDLLLALIVTSLLRHRIAERTWRFVHWFAYAMWPVAVVHGFAMSTANQPLLRAATIVCGAVGLAAATWRLLTTPADRAQRRAVAAQEWA
;
A
#
# COMPACT_ATOMS: atom_id res chain seq x y z
N MET A 1 9.27 6.30 14.09
CA MET A 1 9.82 6.87 12.82
C MET A 1 10.83 5.95 12.14
N ALA A 2 11.86 5.42 12.84
CA ALA A 2 12.86 4.55 12.22
C ALA A 2 12.28 3.28 11.56
N VAL A 3 11.43 2.54 12.27
CA VAL A 3 10.81 1.30 11.74
C VAL A 3 10.01 1.55 10.45
N HIS A 4 9.16 2.58 10.45
CA HIS A 4 8.40 2.94 9.25
C HIS A 4 9.31 3.23 8.05
N ARG A 5 10.39 4.00 8.25
CA ARG A 5 11.33 4.34 7.19
C ARG A 5 12.02 3.10 6.59
N TRP A 6 12.51 2.20 7.45
CA TRP A 6 13.15 0.96 6.99
C TRP A 6 12.19 0.05 6.24
N LEU A 7 10.96 -0.12 6.75
CA LEU A 7 9.93 -0.91 6.10
C LEU A 7 9.50 -0.30 4.75
N SER A 8 9.32 1.02 4.68
CA SER A 8 8.97 1.70 3.43
C SER A 8 10.07 1.58 2.37
N LEU A 9 11.34 1.70 2.78
CA LEU A 9 12.47 1.51 1.87
C LEU A 9 12.57 0.06 1.38
N GLY A 10 12.50 -0.90 2.30
CA GLY A 10 12.50 -2.33 1.95
C GLY A 10 11.35 -2.68 1.01
N MET A 11 10.13 -2.26 1.33
CA MET A 11 8.96 -2.44 0.48
C MET A 11 9.17 -1.88 -0.92
N SER A 12 9.70 -0.65 -1.04
CA SER A 12 9.93 -0.02 -2.33
C SER A 12 10.95 -0.79 -3.17
N VAL A 13 12.03 -1.27 -2.55
CA VAL A 13 13.06 -2.08 -3.23
C VAL A 13 12.48 -3.42 -3.70
N PHE A 14 11.75 -4.14 -2.83
CA PHE A 14 11.12 -5.40 -3.21
C PHE A 14 10.05 -5.22 -4.28
N LEU A 15 9.32 -4.10 -4.29
CA LEU A 15 8.37 -3.79 -5.36
C LEU A 15 9.07 -3.58 -6.70
N VAL A 16 10.16 -2.80 -6.73
CA VAL A 16 10.94 -2.62 -7.96
C VAL A 16 11.48 -3.96 -8.45
N ALA A 17 12.03 -4.77 -7.55
CA ALA A 17 12.50 -6.12 -7.89
C ALA A 17 11.36 -6.97 -8.47
N HIS A 18 10.19 -6.98 -7.85
CA HIS A 18 9.01 -7.70 -8.32
C HIS A 18 8.62 -7.29 -9.75
N ILE A 19 8.48 -6.00 -10.03
CA ILE A 19 8.14 -5.48 -11.36
C ILE A 19 9.20 -5.87 -12.40
N VAL A 20 10.48 -5.68 -12.07
CA VAL A 20 11.60 -6.01 -12.97
C VAL A 20 11.62 -7.51 -13.27
N THR A 21 11.45 -8.36 -12.26
CA THR A 21 11.40 -9.81 -12.48
C THR A 21 10.18 -10.22 -13.29
N ALA A 22 9.02 -9.60 -13.08
CA ALA A 22 7.81 -9.93 -13.83
C ALA A 22 7.95 -9.61 -15.33
N ILE A 23 8.62 -8.49 -15.66
CA ILE A 23 8.92 -8.13 -17.05
C ILE A 23 10.04 -9.02 -17.63
N ALA A 24 11.09 -9.29 -16.84
CA ALA A 24 12.26 -10.03 -17.29
C ALA A 24 12.01 -11.54 -17.46
N ASP A 25 11.05 -12.11 -16.71
CA ASP A 25 10.69 -13.54 -16.80
C ASP A 25 10.20 -13.91 -18.21
N GLY A 26 9.61 -12.95 -18.95
CA GLY A 26 9.26 -13.12 -20.37
C GLY A 26 8.18 -14.18 -20.63
N TYR A 27 7.60 -14.78 -19.59
CA TYR A 27 6.53 -15.77 -19.69
C TYR A 27 5.26 -15.18 -20.31
N VAL A 28 5.03 -13.88 -20.10
CA VAL A 28 3.89 -13.11 -20.61
C VAL A 28 4.34 -11.73 -21.06
N ASP A 29 3.77 -11.24 -22.15
CA ASP A 29 4.09 -9.94 -22.75
C ASP A 29 3.52 -8.79 -21.90
N ILE A 30 4.24 -8.45 -20.82
CA ILE A 30 3.95 -7.30 -19.96
C ILE A 30 4.87 -6.16 -20.43
N GLY A 31 4.34 -5.32 -21.32
CA GLY A 31 5.07 -4.13 -21.77
C GLY A 31 5.35 -3.16 -20.61
N TRP A 32 6.48 -2.45 -20.67
CA TRP A 32 6.86 -1.44 -19.67
C TRP A 32 5.78 -0.39 -19.42
N LEU A 33 4.99 -0.05 -20.44
CA LEU A 33 3.88 0.91 -20.31
C LEU A 33 2.82 0.45 -19.29
N ALA A 34 2.58 -0.86 -19.17
CA ALA A 34 1.62 -1.43 -18.24
C ALA A 34 2.04 -1.26 -16.77
N THR A 35 3.28 -0.85 -16.49
CA THR A 35 3.73 -0.56 -15.11
C THR A 35 3.28 0.80 -14.59
N VAL A 36 2.86 1.71 -15.48
CA VAL A 36 2.47 3.09 -15.14
C VAL A 36 1.09 3.47 -15.70
N VAL A 37 0.65 2.82 -16.79
CA VAL A 37 -0.67 3.04 -17.36
C VAL A 37 -1.53 1.81 -17.11
N PRO A 38 -2.57 1.90 -16.26
CA PRO A 38 -3.39 0.74 -15.94
C PRO A 38 -4.18 0.28 -17.16
N PHE A 39 -4.45 -1.04 -17.20
CA PHE A 39 -5.28 -1.70 -18.23
C PHE A 39 -4.71 -1.69 -19.67
N THR A 40 -3.40 -1.43 -19.84
CA THR A 40 -2.75 -1.54 -21.15
C THR A 40 -2.11 -2.91 -21.42
N SER A 41 -2.09 -3.80 -20.43
CA SER A 41 -1.58 -5.17 -20.59
C SER A 41 -2.53 -6.03 -21.42
N GLY A 42 -2.01 -6.76 -22.40
CA GLY A 42 -2.77 -7.77 -23.14
C GLY A 42 -3.00 -9.06 -22.34
N TYR A 43 -2.27 -9.25 -21.24
CA TYR A 43 -2.39 -10.38 -20.33
C TYR A 43 -3.10 -9.95 -19.04
N GLU A 44 -4.15 -10.69 -18.63
CA GLU A 44 -4.90 -10.50 -17.38
C GLU A 44 -5.14 -9.02 -17.04
N THR A 45 -5.65 -8.27 -18.04
CA THR A 45 -5.68 -6.80 -18.08
C THR A 45 -6.20 -6.16 -16.80
N LEU A 46 -7.28 -6.72 -16.23
CA LEU A 46 -7.88 -6.24 -14.98
C LEU A 46 -6.94 -6.43 -13.79
N TRP A 47 -6.38 -7.64 -13.63
CA TRP A 47 -5.54 -7.96 -12.48
C TRP A 47 -4.20 -7.26 -12.55
N VAL A 48 -3.55 -7.23 -13.72
CA VAL A 48 -2.33 -6.44 -13.94
C VAL A 48 -2.60 -4.96 -13.70
N GLY A 49 -3.74 -4.44 -14.18
CA GLY A 49 -4.14 -3.06 -13.95
C GLY A 49 -4.31 -2.69 -12.47
N LEU A 50 -4.78 -3.59 -11.61
CA LEU A 50 -4.79 -3.37 -10.15
C LEU A 50 -3.36 -3.24 -9.58
N GLY A 51 -2.42 -4.03 -10.09
CA GLY A 51 -0.99 -3.90 -9.75
C GLY A 51 -0.46 -2.51 -10.11
N THR A 52 -0.76 -2.05 -11.33
CA THR A 52 -0.41 -0.69 -11.80
C THR A 52 -1.00 0.40 -10.91
N ILE A 53 -2.29 0.31 -10.57
CA ILE A 53 -2.95 1.26 -9.66
C ILE A 53 -2.24 1.30 -8.30
N ALA A 54 -1.85 0.14 -7.75
CA ALA A 54 -1.12 0.09 -6.49
C ALA A 54 0.26 0.77 -6.61
N VAL A 55 0.97 0.58 -7.73
CA VAL A 55 2.24 1.26 -8.03
C VAL A 55 2.05 2.77 -8.11
N ASP A 56 1.04 3.24 -8.85
CA ASP A 56 0.74 4.67 -9.02
C ASP A 56 0.39 5.34 -7.69
N LEU A 57 -0.40 4.67 -6.85
CA LEU A 57 -0.70 5.13 -5.50
C LEU A 57 0.58 5.23 -4.67
N LEU A 58 1.45 4.21 -4.70
CA LEU A 58 2.72 4.26 -3.97
C LEU A 58 3.63 5.40 -4.49
N LEU A 59 3.69 5.60 -5.80
CA LEU A 59 4.46 6.69 -6.40
C LEU A 59 3.95 8.05 -5.94
N ALA A 60 2.63 8.25 -5.94
CA ALA A 60 2.00 9.46 -5.41
C ALA A 60 2.34 9.68 -3.91
N LEU A 61 2.31 8.61 -3.10
CA LEU A 61 2.68 8.65 -1.68
C LEU A 61 4.15 9.04 -1.48
N ILE A 62 5.06 8.48 -2.28
CA ILE A 62 6.50 8.78 -2.22
C ILE A 62 6.75 10.24 -2.62
N VAL A 63 6.24 10.65 -3.79
CA VAL A 63 6.44 12.01 -4.32
C VAL A 63 5.89 13.05 -3.34
N THR A 64 4.65 12.88 -2.86
CA THR A 64 4.08 13.81 -1.89
C THR A 64 4.81 13.82 -0.55
N SER A 65 5.37 12.68 -0.12
CA SER A 65 6.17 12.61 1.10
C SER A 65 7.53 13.29 0.96
N LEU A 66 8.16 13.23 -0.22
CA LEU A 66 9.38 14.01 -0.53
C LEU A 66 9.08 15.51 -0.59
N LEU A 67 7.93 15.88 -1.15
CA LEU A 67 7.46 17.26 -1.25
C LEU A 67 6.78 17.78 0.02
N ARG A 68 6.77 17.03 1.14
CA ARG A 68 6.05 17.41 2.38
C ARG A 68 6.41 18.81 2.90
N HIS A 69 7.63 19.28 2.64
CA HIS A 69 8.10 20.61 3.05
C HIS A 69 7.61 21.75 2.14
N ARG A 70 7.03 21.42 0.98
CA ARG A 70 6.56 22.34 -0.06
C ARG A 70 5.03 22.37 -0.19
N ILE A 71 4.31 21.45 0.45
CA ILE A 71 2.85 21.32 0.37
C ILE A 71 2.20 21.51 1.74
N ALA A 72 0.93 21.90 1.74
CA ALA A 72 0.17 22.01 2.99
C ALA A 72 0.04 20.65 3.68
N GLU A 73 0.22 20.64 5.01
CA GLU A 73 0.13 19.43 5.84
C GLU A 73 -1.20 18.68 5.64
N ARG A 74 -2.31 19.41 5.44
CA ARG A 74 -3.62 18.82 5.16
C ARG A 74 -3.63 18.03 3.85
N THR A 75 -3.02 18.57 2.79
CA THR A 75 -2.94 17.93 1.48
C THR A 75 -2.03 16.71 1.54
N TRP A 76 -0.85 16.84 2.14
CA TRP A 76 0.06 15.72 2.37
C TRP A 76 -0.66 14.59 3.11
N ARG A 77 -1.33 14.93 4.22
CA ARG A 77 -2.04 13.94 5.03
C ARG A 77 -3.16 13.28 4.25
N PHE A 78 -3.96 14.03 3.48
CA PHE A 78 -5.01 13.46 2.64
C PHE A 78 -4.44 12.43 1.65
N VAL A 79 -3.39 12.78 0.91
CA VAL A 79 -2.74 11.85 -0.03
C VAL A 79 -2.16 10.65 0.72
N HIS A 80 -1.50 10.89 1.86
CA HIS A 80 -0.89 9.82 2.63
C HIS A 80 -1.89 8.77 3.14
N TRP A 81 -3.16 9.14 3.34
CA TRP A 81 -4.21 8.18 3.71
C TRP A 81 -4.55 7.19 2.59
N PHE A 82 -4.23 7.48 1.33
CA PHE A 82 -4.42 6.51 0.25
C PHE A 82 -3.52 5.28 0.40
N ALA A 83 -2.52 5.28 1.28
CA ALA A 83 -1.79 4.08 1.67
C ALA A 83 -2.73 2.96 2.17
N TYR A 84 -3.84 3.32 2.82
CA TYR A 84 -4.85 2.35 3.24
C TYR A 84 -5.66 1.75 2.09
N ALA A 85 -5.82 2.48 0.98
CA ALA A 85 -6.50 2.00 -0.22
C ALA A 85 -5.56 1.22 -1.14
N MET A 86 -4.28 1.61 -1.17
CA MET A 86 -3.22 0.89 -1.91
C MET A 86 -3.06 -0.55 -1.38
N TRP A 87 -3.10 -0.74 -0.06
CA TRP A 87 -2.95 -2.06 0.57
C TRP A 87 -3.95 -3.13 0.06
N PRO A 88 -5.28 -2.94 0.11
CA PRO A 88 -6.23 -3.94 -0.36
C PRO A 88 -6.14 -4.14 -1.88
N VAL A 89 -5.83 -3.11 -2.65
CA VAL A 89 -5.62 -3.23 -4.11
C VAL A 89 -4.45 -4.17 -4.40
N ALA A 90 -3.33 -4.02 -3.70
CA ALA A 90 -2.17 -4.90 -3.85
C ALA A 90 -2.47 -6.35 -3.42
N VAL A 91 -3.24 -6.54 -2.35
CA VAL A 91 -3.68 -7.88 -1.89
C VAL A 91 -4.58 -8.55 -2.93
N VAL A 92 -5.55 -7.82 -3.49
CA VAL A 92 -6.45 -8.36 -4.54
C VAL A 92 -5.66 -8.72 -5.79
N HIS A 93 -4.73 -7.87 -6.23
CA HIS A 93 -3.82 -8.16 -7.34
C HIS A 93 -3.03 -9.46 -7.10
N GLY A 94 -2.34 -9.57 -5.97
CA GLY A 94 -1.53 -10.75 -5.65
C GLY A 94 -2.37 -12.04 -5.50
N PHE A 95 -3.61 -11.92 -5.01
CA PHE A 95 -4.48 -13.08 -4.83
C PHE A 95 -5.05 -13.55 -6.17
N ALA A 96 -5.50 -12.63 -7.01
CA ALA A 96 -6.08 -12.94 -8.31
C ALA A 96 -5.04 -13.48 -9.30
N MET A 97 -3.79 -13.00 -9.23
CA MET A 97 -2.68 -13.48 -10.05
C MET A 97 -2.12 -14.83 -9.56
N SER A 98 -2.42 -15.25 -8.33
CA SER A 98 -1.96 -16.55 -7.81
C SER A 98 -2.83 -17.70 -8.33
N THR A 99 -2.19 -18.74 -8.86
CA THR A 99 -2.88 -19.95 -9.35
C THR A 99 -2.86 -21.07 -8.31
N ALA A 100 -3.71 -22.10 -8.48
CA ALA A 100 -3.79 -23.25 -7.57
C ALA A 100 -2.45 -24.02 -7.44
N ASN A 101 -1.60 -23.96 -8.47
CA ASN A 101 -0.29 -24.61 -8.49
C ASN A 101 0.81 -23.79 -7.80
N GLN A 102 0.47 -22.62 -7.25
CA GLN A 102 1.40 -21.72 -6.55
C GLN A 102 0.96 -21.48 -5.10
N PRO A 103 0.88 -22.54 -4.27
CA PRO A 103 0.31 -22.45 -2.92
C PRO A 103 1.09 -21.51 -2.00
N LEU A 104 2.41 -21.39 -2.21
CA LEU A 104 3.26 -20.50 -1.40
C LEU A 104 2.95 -19.02 -1.67
N LEU A 105 2.81 -18.63 -2.94
CA LEU A 105 2.45 -17.25 -3.30
C LEU A 105 1.05 -16.89 -2.78
N ARG A 106 0.10 -17.81 -2.93
CA ARG A 106 -1.25 -17.63 -2.41
C ARG A 106 -1.27 -17.49 -0.89
N ALA A 107 -0.55 -18.36 -0.18
CA ALA A 107 -0.42 -18.32 1.26
C ALA A 107 0.23 -17.00 1.72
N ALA A 108 1.33 -16.57 1.08
CA ALA A 108 1.99 -15.31 1.39
C ALA A 108 1.03 -14.12 1.26
N THR A 109 0.27 -14.04 0.17
CA THR A 109 -0.74 -12.99 -0.03
C THR A 109 -1.81 -13.00 1.05
N ILE A 110 -2.34 -14.19 1.41
CA ILE A 110 -3.34 -14.33 2.48
C ILE A 110 -2.76 -13.89 3.82
N VAL A 111 -1.54 -14.29 4.16
CA VAL A 111 -0.87 -13.89 5.41
C VAL A 111 -0.66 -12.38 5.44
N CYS A 112 -0.16 -11.78 4.37
CA CYS A 112 -0.02 -10.32 4.27
C CYS A 112 -1.37 -9.60 4.41
N GLY A 113 -2.44 -10.15 3.82
CA GLY A 113 -3.81 -9.69 3.98
C GLY A 113 -4.31 -9.76 5.43
N ALA A 114 -4.10 -10.90 6.08
CA ALA A 114 -4.52 -11.11 7.47
C ALA A 114 -3.75 -10.20 8.44
N VAL A 115 -2.44 -10.07 8.28
CA VAL A 115 -1.59 -9.19 9.12
C VAL A 115 -1.97 -7.73 8.92
N GLY A 116 -2.18 -7.28 7.68
CA GLY A 116 -2.61 -5.90 7.40
C GLY A 116 -3.98 -5.60 7.99
N LEU A 117 -4.94 -6.53 7.87
CA LEU A 117 -6.27 -6.39 8.46
C LEU A 117 -6.18 -6.34 9.99
N ALA A 118 -5.42 -7.24 10.62
CA ALA A 118 -5.22 -7.25 12.06
C ALA A 118 -4.58 -5.95 12.58
N ALA A 119 -3.60 -5.40 11.85
CA ALA A 119 -2.99 -4.12 12.18
C ALA A 119 -3.98 -2.95 12.04
N ALA A 120 -4.82 -2.97 10.99
CA ALA A 120 -5.84 -1.95 10.77
C ALA A 120 -6.94 -2.00 11.85
N THR A 121 -7.45 -3.19 12.17
CA THR A 121 -8.46 -3.37 13.23
C THR A 121 -7.87 -3.00 14.58
N TRP A 122 -6.64 -3.44 14.90
CA TRP A 122 -5.95 -3.03 16.11
C TRP A 122 -5.87 -1.51 16.22
N ARG A 123 -5.49 -0.82 15.14
CA ARG A 123 -5.40 0.66 15.12
C ARG A 123 -6.75 1.36 15.28
N LEU A 124 -7.84 0.77 14.76
CA LEU A 124 -9.18 1.34 14.88
C LEU A 124 -9.77 1.12 16.28
N LEU A 125 -9.51 -0.04 16.88
CA LEU A 125 -10.01 -0.43 18.20
C LEU A 125 -9.19 0.18 19.34
N THR A 126 -7.89 0.35 19.15
CA THR A 126 -7.02 1.10 20.08
C THR A 126 -7.25 2.60 19.88
N THR A 127 -8.37 3.09 20.41
CA THR A 127 -8.52 4.52 20.68
C THR A 127 -7.41 4.89 21.66
N PRO A 128 -6.49 5.82 21.35
CA PRO A 128 -5.42 6.13 22.28
C PRO A 128 -6.05 6.59 23.58
N ALA A 129 -5.68 5.98 24.72
CA ALA A 129 -6.02 6.50 26.05
C ALA A 129 -5.73 8.01 26.13
N ASP A 130 -4.73 8.48 25.37
CA ASP A 130 -4.37 9.88 25.18
C ASP A 130 -5.49 10.76 24.56
N ARG A 131 -6.39 10.24 23.70
CA ARG A 131 -7.55 11.02 23.21
C ARG A 131 -8.66 11.11 24.24
N ALA A 132 -8.89 10.05 25.01
CA ALA A 132 -9.84 10.08 26.12
C ALA A 132 -9.34 11.03 27.22
N GLN A 133 -8.03 10.99 27.50
CA GLN A 133 -7.38 11.86 28.47
C GLN A 133 -7.30 13.32 28.00
N ARG A 134 -7.01 13.61 26.72
CA ARG A 134 -7.10 14.97 26.15
C ARG A 134 -8.53 15.52 26.15
N ARG A 135 -9.53 14.68 25.89
CA ARG A 135 -10.95 15.06 26.03
C ARG A 135 -11.34 15.31 27.47
N ALA A 136 -10.85 14.50 28.41
CA ALA A 136 -11.06 14.70 29.84
C ALA A 136 -10.42 16.00 30.32
N VAL A 137 -9.17 16.29 29.92
CA VAL A 137 -8.48 17.55 30.23
C VAL A 137 -9.18 18.75 29.59
N ALA A 138 -9.62 18.65 28.34
CA ALA A 138 -10.41 19.71 27.70
C ALA A 138 -11.82 19.88 28.31
N ALA A 139 -12.35 18.85 28.96
CA ALA A 139 -13.61 18.89 29.70
C ALA A 139 -13.43 19.37 31.16
N GLN A 140 -12.19 19.47 31.65
CA GLN A 140 -11.85 20.03 32.97
C GLN A 140 -11.76 21.56 32.97
N GLU A 141 -12.28 22.22 31.96
CA GLU A 141 -12.28 23.67 31.88
C GLU A 141 -13.26 24.28 32.93
N TRP A 142 -12.63 24.88 33.97
CA TRP A 142 -13.10 25.89 34.94
C TRP A 142 -14.04 25.45 36.08
N ALA A 143 -13.48 24.75 37.08
CA ALA A 143 -13.98 24.78 38.47
C ALA A 143 -13.01 25.56 39.36
#